data_AF-A0A7V9SL91-F1
#
_entry.id   AF-A0A7V9SL91-F1
#
_cell.length_a   1.000
_cell.length_b   1.000
_cell.length_c   1.000
_cell.angle_alpha   90.00
_cell.angle_beta   90.00
_cell.angle_gamma   90.00
#
_symmetry.space_group_name_H-M   'P 1'
#
loop_
_entity.id
_entity.type
_entity.pdbx_description
1 polymer ?
#
loop_
_entity_poly.entity_id
_entity_poly.type
_entity_poly.pdbx_seq_one_letter_code
_entity_poly.pdbx_strand_id
1 'polypeptide(L)'
;LEFVLRSAVLYIGVAIIVLFQSEIRQTLIYFGNRLRLPVLRRQRGGLGETIYDEIVLAATTLSSEKTGALIVIERDVGLRNFIDAGVSLDAKLSYDLLVTIFSPSTPLHDGAVVIQGERIAAASVFLPLTKNPGISRELGTRHRAAIGITEGSDAISVVVSEETGLITFVEGGQVKRHLDTNALRSLLLGAMGIAVVEKKREPTKTITETETEITLG
;
A
#
# COMPACT_ATOMS: atom_id res chain seq x y z
N LEU A 1 -26.69 -32.42 -42.65
CA LEU A 1 -25.74 -32.61 -41.53
C LEU A 1 -24.75 -31.44 -41.43
N GLU A 2 -24.16 -30.99 -42.55
CA GLU A 2 -23.17 -29.89 -42.55
C GLU A 2 -23.69 -28.54 -42.02
N PHE A 3 -24.95 -28.18 -42.28
CA PHE A 3 -25.54 -26.94 -41.75
C PHE A 3 -25.66 -26.94 -40.22
N VAL A 4 -26.05 -28.07 -39.62
CA VAL A 4 -26.16 -28.23 -38.16
C VAL A 4 -24.78 -28.22 -37.52
N LEU A 5 -23.79 -28.85 -38.16
CA LEU A 5 -22.40 -28.85 -37.70
C LEU A 5 -21.80 -27.43 -37.74
N ARG A 6 -22.05 -26.64 -38.80
CA ARG A 6 -21.60 -25.24 -38.89
C ARG A 6 -22.21 -24.35 -37.81
N SER A 7 -23.52 -24.49 -37.58
CA SER A 7 -24.21 -23.71 -36.55
C SER A 7 -23.74 -24.10 -35.15
N ALA A 8 -23.52 -25.38 -34.88
CA ALA A 8 -23.00 -25.85 -33.58
C ALA A 8 -21.64 -25.25 -33.24
N VAL A 9 -20.73 -25.12 -34.21
CA VAL A 9 -19.41 -24.50 -34.01
C VAL A 9 -19.53 -23.03 -33.60
N LEU A 10 -20.46 -22.28 -34.20
CA LEU A 10 -20.72 -20.88 -33.81
C LEU A 10 -21.24 -20.78 -32.38
N TYR A 11 -22.20 -21.61 -31.99
CA TYR A 11 -22.75 -21.61 -30.62
C TYR A 11 -21.72 -22.03 -29.57
N ILE A 12 -20.86 -23.01 -29.88
CA ILE A 12 -19.77 -23.45 -28.99
C ILE A 12 -18.76 -22.31 -28.81
N GLY A 13 -18.40 -21.58 -29.87
CA GLY A 13 -17.50 -20.44 -29.78
C GLY A 13 -18.05 -19.33 -28.86
N VAL A 14 -19.34 -19.00 -28.99
CA VAL A 14 -20.00 -18.01 -28.11
C VAL A 14 -20.08 -18.52 -26.67
N ALA A 15 -20.42 -19.79 -26.44
CA ALA A 15 -20.48 -20.38 -25.11
C ALA A 15 -19.12 -20.35 -24.39
N ILE A 16 -18.02 -20.62 -25.10
CA ILE A 16 -16.66 -20.50 -24.56
C ILE A 16 -16.38 -19.06 -24.14
N ILE A 17 -16.69 -18.06 -24.98
CA ILE A 17 -16.45 -16.64 -24.64
C ILE A 17 -17.25 -16.23 -23.39
N VAL A 18 -18.51 -16.67 -23.25
CA VAL A 18 -19.33 -16.35 -22.08
C VAL A 18 -18.84 -17.08 -20.83
N LEU A 19 -18.37 -18.32 -20.95
CA LEU A 19 -17.87 -19.11 -19.83
C LEU A 19 -16.51 -18.62 -19.35
N PHE A 20 -15.66 -18.12 -20.25
CA PHE A 20 -14.34 -17.54 -19.95
C PHE A 20 -14.34 -16.01 -19.80
N GLN A 21 -15.50 -15.37 -19.70
CA GLN A 21 -15.59 -13.90 -19.65
C GLN A 21 -14.91 -13.31 -18.40
N SER A 22 -14.94 -14.03 -17.28
CA SER A 22 -14.32 -13.64 -16.00
C SER A 22 -12.80 -13.69 -16.09
N GLU A 23 -12.28 -14.74 -16.72
CA GLU A 23 -10.87 -15.08 -16.83
C GLU A 23 -10.18 -14.16 -17.84
N ILE A 24 -10.84 -13.86 -18.96
CA ILE A 24 -10.37 -12.87 -19.94
C ILE A 24 -10.34 -11.49 -19.30
N ARG A 25 -11.35 -11.12 -18.50
CA ARG A 25 -11.36 -9.86 -17.75
C ARG A 25 -10.19 -9.77 -16.76
N GLN A 26 -9.97 -10.80 -15.95
CA GLN A 26 -8.87 -10.85 -14.98
C GLN A 26 -7.51 -10.78 -15.67
N THR A 27 -7.35 -11.49 -16.78
CA THR A 27 -6.10 -11.50 -17.57
C THR A 27 -5.86 -10.15 -18.25
N LEU A 28 -6.89 -9.52 -18.81
CA LEU A 28 -6.77 -8.20 -19.45
C LEU A 28 -6.48 -7.09 -18.43
N ILE A 29 -7.00 -7.18 -17.20
CA ILE A 29 -6.64 -6.28 -16.11
C ILE A 29 -5.15 -6.47 -15.73
N TYR A 30 -4.71 -7.73 -15.62
CA TYR A 30 -3.31 -8.07 -15.36
C TYR A 30 -2.34 -7.54 -16.44
N PHE A 31 -2.69 -7.68 -17.72
CA PHE A 31 -1.88 -7.15 -18.84
C PHE A 31 -2.03 -5.64 -19.05
N GLY A 32 -3.21 -5.08 -18.79
CA GLY A 32 -3.49 -3.65 -18.87
C GLY A 32 -2.72 -2.83 -17.84
N ASN A 33 -2.56 -3.36 -16.62
CA ASN A 33 -1.71 -2.76 -15.59
C ASN A 33 -0.21 -2.82 -15.97
N ARG A 34 0.21 -3.80 -16.78
CA ARG A 34 1.60 -3.92 -17.30
C ARG A 34 1.86 -3.04 -18.54
N LEU A 35 0.82 -2.59 -19.23
CA LEU A 35 0.91 -1.71 -20.42
C LEU A 35 0.77 -0.21 -20.09
N ARG A 36 0.85 0.17 -18.81
CA ARG A 36 1.12 1.56 -18.42
C ARG A 36 2.60 1.86 -18.66
N LEU A 37 2.93 2.19 -19.92
CA LEU A 37 4.20 2.82 -20.28
C LEU A 37 4.45 4.02 -19.34
N PRO A 38 5.59 4.07 -18.62
CA PRO A 38 5.96 5.23 -17.83
C PRO A 38 6.44 6.32 -18.79
N VAL A 39 5.50 7.04 -19.40
CA VAL A 39 5.83 8.23 -20.18
C VAL A 39 6.18 9.34 -19.20
N LEU A 40 7.48 9.50 -19.00
CA LEU A 40 8.15 10.74 -18.61
C LEU A 40 7.74 11.35 -17.25
N ARG A 41 8.20 10.76 -16.14
CA ARG A 41 8.52 11.54 -14.94
C ARG A 41 10.02 11.56 -14.72
N ARG A 42 10.57 12.68 -15.17
CA ARG A 42 11.94 13.18 -15.08
C ARG A 42 12.41 13.20 -13.63
N GLN A 43 13.35 12.30 -13.30
CA GLN A 43 14.55 12.52 -12.49
C GLN A 43 14.47 13.60 -11.39
N ARG A 44 14.32 13.21 -10.10
CA ARG A 44 14.65 14.08 -8.93
C ARG A 44 14.78 13.42 -7.54
N GLY A 45 15.36 12.22 -7.42
CA GLY A 45 16.24 11.76 -6.31
C GLY A 45 16.05 12.23 -4.84
N GLY A 46 14.83 12.37 -4.31
CA GLY A 46 14.52 12.76 -2.93
C GLY A 46 13.37 11.94 -2.32
N LEU A 47 13.37 11.77 -0.99
CA LEU A 47 12.19 11.29 -0.25
C LEU A 47 11.03 12.24 -0.57
N GLY A 48 9.98 11.76 -1.24
CA GLY A 48 8.86 12.55 -1.74
C GLY A 48 8.52 12.40 -3.24
N GLU A 49 9.14 11.44 -3.95
CA GLU A 49 8.85 11.23 -5.38
C GLU A 49 7.68 10.25 -5.63
N THR A 50 7.37 9.37 -4.67
CA THR A 50 6.29 8.40 -4.82
C THR A 50 5.22 8.59 -3.74
N ILE A 51 3.96 8.26 -4.06
CA ILE A 51 2.86 8.26 -3.09
C ILE A 51 3.14 7.35 -1.88
N TYR A 52 4.01 6.35 -2.04
CA TYR A 52 4.40 5.44 -0.98
C TYR A 52 5.38 6.08 0.00
N ASP A 53 6.24 7.00 -0.49
CA ASP A 53 7.12 7.77 0.40
C ASP A 53 6.30 8.67 1.33
N GLU A 54 5.21 9.26 0.82
CA GLU A 54 4.25 10.05 1.61
C GLU A 54 3.59 9.21 2.73
N ILE A 55 3.17 7.98 2.41
CA ILE A 55 2.61 7.02 3.40
C ILE A 55 3.64 6.65 4.45
N VAL A 56 4.87 6.33 4.02
CA VAL A 56 5.98 5.94 4.91
C VAL A 56 6.33 7.10 5.85
N LEU A 57 6.40 8.32 5.31
CA LEU A 57 6.67 9.52 6.10
C LEU A 57 5.57 9.77 7.13
N ALA A 58 4.30 9.69 6.72
CA ALA A 58 3.15 9.88 7.60
C ALA A 58 3.12 8.83 8.71
N ALA A 59 3.27 7.55 8.36
CA ALA A 59 3.30 6.46 9.34
C ALA A 59 4.48 6.61 10.33
N THR A 60 5.63 7.09 9.88
CA THR A 60 6.79 7.35 10.76
C THR A 60 6.53 8.50 11.72
N THR A 61 5.94 9.61 11.25
CA THR A 61 5.55 10.73 12.13
C THR A 61 4.51 10.29 13.16
N LEU A 62 3.42 9.65 12.71
CA LEU A 62 2.36 9.15 13.59
C LEU A 62 2.90 8.14 14.62
N SER A 63 3.86 7.30 14.22
CA SER A 63 4.58 6.39 15.11
C SER A 63 5.34 7.11 16.20
N SER A 64 6.10 8.16 15.85
CA SER A 64 6.87 8.95 16.82
C SER A 64 5.98 9.70 17.82
N GLU A 65 4.79 10.09 17.40
CA GLU A 65 3.78 10.76 18.23
C GLU A 65 2.89 9.77 18.99
N LYS A 66 3.01 8.46 18.72
CA LYS A 66 2.11 7.40 19.19
C LYS A 66 0.63 7.67 18.85
N THR A 67 0.41 8.22 17.67
CA THR A 67 -0.93 8.45 17.12
C THR A 67 -1.39 7.20 16.37
N GLY A 68 -2.52 6.63 16.78
CA GLY A 68 -3.09 5.44 16.15
C GLY A 68 -3.53 5.68 14.72
N ALA A 69 -3.09 4.82 13.79
CA ALA A 69 -3.42 4.96 12.37
C ALA A 69 -3.69 3.62 11.72
N LEU A 70 -4.58 3.61 10.72
CA LEU A 70 -4.91 2.46 9.90
C LEU A 70 -5.09 2.89 8.45
N ILE A 71 -4.08 2.62 7.64
CA ILE A 71 -4.03 2.98 6.23
C ILE A 71 -4.18 1.71 5.40
N VAL A 72 -5.19 1.65 4.53
CA VAL A 72 -5.45 0.53 3.63
C VAL A 72 -5.24 0.99 2.20
N ILE A 73 -4.49 0.19 1.45
CA ILE A 73 -4.14 0.47 0.05
C ILE A 73 -4.81 -0.59 -0.80
N GLU A 74 -5.71 -0.14 -1.67
CA GLU A 74 -6.38 -0.98 -2.65
C GLU A 74 -5.41 -1.41 -3.75
N ARG A 75 -5.51 -2.67 -4.16
CA ARG A 75 -4.80 -3.24 -5.31
C ARG A 75 -5.79 -3.67 -6.39
N ASP A 76 -5.81 -4.93 -6.79
CA ASP A 76 -6.64 -5.40 -7.89
C ASP A 76 -8.08 -5.69 -7.44
N VAL A 77 -8.29 -6.09 -6.18
CA VAL A 77 -9.62 -6.29 -5.60
C VAL A 77 -10.14 -4.95 -5.06
N GLY A 78 -11.13 -4.40 -5.75
CA GLY A 78 -11.76 -3.14 -5.36
C GLY A 78 -12.46 -3.19 -4.00
N LEU A 79 -12.30 -2.13 -3.20
CA LEU A 79 -12.83 -2.02 -1.83
C LEU A 79 -14.07 -1.13 -1.73
N ARG A 80 -14.80 -0.96 -2.84
CA ARG A 80 -15.89 0.03 -2.97
C ARG A 80 -16.98 -0.11 -1.91
N ASN A 81 -17.33 -1.33 -1.55
CA ASN A 81 -18.31 -1.63 -0.50
C ASN A 81 -17.92 -1.11 0.88
N PHE A 82 -16.63 -0.95 1.15
CA PHE A 82 -16.13 -0.34 2.39
C PHE A 82 -16.01 1.18 2.25
N ILE A 83 -15.53 1.66 1.11
CA ILE A 83 -15.38 3.09 0.81
C ILE A 83 -16.72 3.82 0.94
N ASP A 84 -17.81 3.25 0.41
CA ASP A 84 -19.14 3.85 0.44
C ASP A 84 -19.71 3.99 1.87
N ALA A 85 -19.19 3.23 2.84
CA ALA A 85 -19.59 3.29 4.24
C ALA A 85 -18.80 4.31 5.08
N GLY A 86 -17.70 4.85 4.54
CA GLY A 86 -16.89 5.89 5.19
C GLY A 86 -17.24 7.30 4.74
N VAL A 87 -16.42 8.26 5.17
CA VAL A 87 -16.50 9.65 4.69
C VAL A 87 -15.69 9.76 3.40
N SER A 88 -16.38 9.93 2.28
CA SER A 88 -15.74 10.14 0.99
C SER A 88 -14.94 11.44 0.99
N LEU A 89 -13.67 11.36 0.57
CA LEU A 89 -12.77 12.52 0.48
C LEU A 89 -12.39 12.81 -0.97
N ASP A 90 -12.14 11.77 -1.76
CA ASP A 90 -11.57 11.87 -3.11
C ASP A 90 -10.47 12.94 -3.21
N ALA A 91 -9.47 12.85 -2.32
CA ALA A 91 -8.42 13.83 -2.19
C ALA A 91 -7.09 13.30 -2.73
N LYS A 92 -6.22 14.19 -3.23
CA LYS A 92 -4.85 13.80 -3.58
C LYS A 92 -4.11 13.36 -2.31
N LEU A 93 -3.45 12.21 -2.36
CA LEU A 93 -2.65 11.72 -1.26
C LEU A 93 -1.48 12.68 -0.97
N SER A 94 -1.30 13.02 0.30
CA SER A 94 -0.16 13.77 0.81
C SER A 94 0.09 13.40 2.27
N TYR A 95 1.34 13.54 2.71
CA TYR A 95 1.76 13.42 4.10
C TYR A 95 0.88 14.24 5.05
N ASP A 96 0.74 15.54 4.78
CA ASP A 96 0.02 16.47 5.66
C ASP A 96 -1.44 16.05 5.86
N LEU A 97 -2.08 15.57 4.79
CA LEU A 97 -3.47 15.11 4.86
C LEU A 97 -3.61 13.84 5.69
N LEU A 98 -2.70 12.87 5.56
CA LEU A 98 -2.72 11.65 6.37
C LEU A 98 -2.52 11.96 7.85
N VAL A 99 -1.53 12.81 8.18
CA VAL A 99 -1.29 13.23 9.58
C VAL A 99 -2.51 13.96 10.14
N THR A 100 -3.12 14.86 9.35
CA THR A 100 -4.33 15.59 9.77
C THR A 100 -5.50 14.65 10.02
N ILE A 101 -5.76 13.68 9.14
CA ILE A 101 -6.87 12.73 9.28
C ILE A 101 -6.73 11.91 10.57
N PHE A 102 -5.52 11.43 10.89
CA PHE A 102 -5.31 10.62 12.10
C PHE A 102 -5.11 11.44 13.37
N SER A 103 -5.12 12.77 13.31
CA SER A 103 -5.06 13.62 14.50
C SER A 103 -6.27 13.32 15.41
N PRO A 104 -6.05 13.02 16.72
CA PRO A 104 -7.12 12.66 17.66
C PRO A 104 -8.20 13.74 17.84
N SER A 105 -7.90 14.98 17.47
CA SER A 105 -8.82 16.12 17.55
C SER A 105 -9.85 16.17 16.41
N THR A 106 -9.70 15.36 15.37
CA THR A 106 -10.58 15.39 14.20
C THR A 106 -11.63 14.29 14.27
N PRO A 107 -12.83 14.44 13.68
CA PRO A 107 -13.77 13.31 13.60
C PRO A 107 -13.30 12.15 12.69
N LEU A 108 -12.32 12.41 11.80
CA LEU A 108 -11.92 11.46 10.76
C LEU A 108 -10.90 10.39 11.21
N HIS A 109 -10.33 10.53 12.41
CA HIS A 109 -9.28 9.62 12.90
C HIS A 109 -9.80 8.24 13.36
N ASP A 110 -11.11 8.12 13.58
CA ASP A 110 -11.73 6.86 13.98
C ASP A 110 -12.06 6.03 12.75
N GLY A 111 -11.45 4.85 12.64
CA GLY A 111 -11.54 3.97 11.48
C GLY A 111 -10.29 3.96 10.59
N ALA A 112 -10.48 3.50 9.35
CA ALA A 112 -9.43 3.37 8.36
C ALA A 112 -9.48 4.47 7.30
N VAL A 113 -8.31 4.78 6.74
CA VAL A 113 -8.17 5.53 5.50
C VAL A 113 -7.95 4.55 4.36
N VAL A 114 -8.74 4.66 3.29
CA VAL A 114 -8.61 3.82 2.10
C VAL A 114 -8.02 4.63 0.96
N ILE A 115 -6.93 4.14 0.40
CA ILE A 115 -6.18 4.73 -0.72
C ILE A 115 -6.47 3.92 -1.98
N GLN A 116 -6.89 4.61 -3.04
CA GLN A 116 -7.09 4.06 -4.38
C GLN A 116 -6.16 4.79 -5.35
N GLY A 117 -5.16 4.09 -5.88
CA GLY A 117 -4.14 4.69 -6.73
C GLY A 117 -3.38 5.81 -6.00
N GLU A 118 -3.39 7.03 -6.54
CA GLU A 118 -2.73 8.20 -5.96
C GLU A 118 -3.65 9.07 -5.06
N ARG A 119 -4.81 8.55 -4.67
CA ARG A 119 -5.86 9.33 -3.98
C ARG A 119 -6.35 8.65 -2.71
N ILE A 120 -6.70 9.46 -1.74
CA ILE A 120 -7.46 9.03 -0.57
C ILE A 120 -8.93 9.00 -0.97
N ALA A 121 -9.49 7.81 -1.10
CA ALA A 121 -10.88 7.61 -1.51
C ALA A 121 -11.85 7.98 -0.39
N ALA A 122 -11.60 7.45 0.81
CA ALA A 122 -12.40 7.71 2.01
C ALA A 122 -11.56 7.63 3.28
N ALA A 123 -12.05 8.29 4.33
CA ALA A 123 -11.58 8.18 5.71
C ALA A 123 -12.73 7.70 6.62
N SER A 124 -12.42 7.40 7.88
CA SER A 124 -13.36 6.80 8.83
C SER A 124 -14.09 5.57 8.31
N VAL A 125 -13.39 4.75 7.53
CA VAL A 125 -13.94 3.52 6.98
C VAL A 125 -13.92 2.42 8.04
N PHE A 126 -15.09 1.85 8.33
CA PHE A 126 -15.20 0.70 9.22
C PHE A 126 -14.89 -0.59 8.45
N LEU A 127 -13.91 -1.34 8.94
CA LEU A 127 -13.42 -2.56 8.31
C LEU A 127 -13.79 -3.81 9.10
N PRO A 128 -13.91 -4.97 8.45
CA PRO A 128 -14.18 -6.23 9.12
C PRO A 128 -13.00 -6.60 10.02
N LEU A 129 -13.30 -7.06 11.24
CA LEU A 129 -12.28 -7.59 12.15
C LEU A 129 -12.04 -9.07 11.88
N THR A 130 -10.78 -9.49 11.87
CA THR A 130 -10.44 -10.92 11.83
C THR A 130 -11.05 -11.66 13.03
N LYS A 131 -11.58 -12.86 12.75
CA LYS A 131 -12.11 -13.79 13.76
C LYS A 131 -11.12 -14.91 14.10
N ASN A 132 -9.90 -14.84 13.56
CA ASN A 132 -8.90 -15.88 13.75
C ASN A 132 -8.46 -15.94 15.24
N PRO A 133 -8.69 -17.08 15.94
CA PRO A 133 -8.33 -17.21 17.35
C PRO A 133 -6.82 -17.29 17.61
N GLY A 134 -6.01 -17.53 16.56
CA GLY A 134 -4.55 -17.57 16.64
C GLY A 134 -3.88 -16.19 16.70
N ILE A 135 -4.65 -15.11 16.58
CA ILE A 135 -4.14 -13.73 16.65
C ILE A 135 -3.82 -13.36 18.10
N SER A 136 -2.61 -12.85 18.33
CA SER A 136 -2.16 -12.41 19.67
C SER A 136 -3.19 -11.50 20.35
N ARG A 137 -3.41 -11.72 21.64
CA ARG A 137 -4.34 -10.92 22.46
C ARG A 137 -3.91 -9.45 22.60
N GLU A 138 -2.63 -9.17 22.42
CA GLU A 138 -2.05 -7.82 22.44
C GLU A 138 -2.44 -6.97 21.23
N LEU A 139 -3.04 -7.57 20.19
CA LEU A 139 -3.44 -6.84 19.00
C LEU A 139 -4.81 -6.19 19.19
N GLY A 140 -4.81 -4.86 19.22
CA GLY A 140 -5.98 -4.00 19.30
C GLY A 140 -6.88 -4.05 18.05
N THR A 141 -7.96 -3.29 18.08
CA THR A 141 -9.02 -3.30 17.05
C THR A 141 -8.50 -2.90 15.66
N ARG A 142 -7.65 -1.86 15.54
CA ARG A 142 -7.05 -1.46 14.26
C ARG A 142 -6.20 -2.56 13.62
N HIS A 143 -5.46 -3.33 14.42
CA HIS A 143 -4.69 -4.48 13.93
C HIS A 143 -5.62 -5.58 13.44
N ARG A 144 -6.69 -5.88 14.18
CA ARG A 144 -7.68 -6.88 13.77
C ARG A 144 -8.42 -6.48 12.51
N ALA A 145 -8.71 -5.20 12.34
CA ALA A 145 -9.29 -4.63 11.13
C ALA A 145 -8.34 -4.79 9.92
N ALA A 146 -7.06 -4.44 10.09
CA ALA A 146 -6.04 -4.64 9.07
C ALA A 146 -5.90 -6.10 8.63
N ILE A 147 -5.94 -7.04 9.58
CA ILE A 147 -5.91 -8.47 9.27
C ILE A 147 -7.20 -8.87 8.54
N GLY A 148 -8.37 -8.48 9.05
CA GLY A 148 -9.65 -8.87 8.45
C GLY A 148 -9.85 -8.37 7.02
N ILE A 149 -9.43 -7.14 6.72
CA ILE A 149 -9.54 -6.61 5.34
C ILE A 149 -8.57 -7.31 4.38
N THR A 150 -7.36 -7.64 4.83
CA THR A 150 -6.34 -8.31 3.99
C THR A 150 -6.51 -9.83 3.92
N GLU A 151 -7.32 -10.44 4.77
CA GLU A 151 -7.76 -11.85 4.63
C GLU A 151 -8.76 -12.01 3.48
N GLY A 152 -9.63 -11.01 3.28
CA GLY A 152 -10.71 -11.04 2.29
C GLY A 152 -10.40 -10.33 0.96
N SER A 153 -9.23 -9.71 0.82
CA SER A 153 -8.82 -8.98 -0.37
C SER A 153 -7.31 -9.04 -0.55
N ASP A 154 -6.82 -8.64 -1.72
CA ASP A 154 -5.40 -8.43 -1.94
C ASP A 154 -4.92 -7.06 -1.42
N ALA A 155 -5.72 -6.33 -0.65
CA ALA A 155 -5.31 -5.05 -0.11
C ALA A 155 -4.09 -5.19 0.82
N ILE A 156 -3.37 -4.08 0.97
CA ILE A 156 -2.26 -3.94 1.92
C ILE A 156 -2.72 -3.01 3.03
N SER A 157 -2.37 -3.32 4.28
CA SER A 157 -2.65 -2.44 5.42
C SER A 157 -1.38 -2.05 6.17
N VAL A 158 -1.28 -0.78 6.51
CA VAL A 158 -0.25 -0.22 7.40
C VAL A 158 -0.92 0.29 8.65
N VAL A 159 -0.48 -0.19 9.81
CA VAL A 159 -1.05 0.13 11.12
C VAL A 159 0.01 0.78 11.98
N VAL A 160 -0.36 1.85 12.69
CA VAL A 160 0.43 2.45 13.76
C VAL A 160 -0.32 2.24 15.07
N SER A 161 0.35 1.64 16.06
CA SER A 161 -0.22 1.43 17.39
C SER A 161 -0.26 2.74 18.19
N GLU A 162 -1.42 3.09 18.74
CA GLU A 162 -1.56 4.25 19.65
C GLU A 162 -0.90 4.02 21.02
N GLU A 163 -0.75 2.76 21.43
CA GLU A 163 -0.14 2.43 22.73
C GLU A 163 1.38 2.44 22.67
N THR A 164 1.94 1.86 21.59
CA THR A 164 3.37 1.57 21.49
C THR A 164 4.08 2.41 20.43
N GLY A 165 3.35 3.03 19.51
CA GLY A 165 3.90 3.67 18.31
C GLY A 165 4.40 2.67 17.25
N LEU A 166 4.33 1.35 17.51
CA LEU A 166 4.89 0.36 16.59
C LEU A 166 4.15 0.34 15.25
N ILE A 167 4.93 0.36 14.18
CA ILE A 167 4.44 0.20 12.81
C ILE A 167 4.31 -1.29 12.49
N THR A 168 3.17 -1.65 11.92
CA THR A 168 2.84 -3.00 11.50
C THR A 168 2.34 -2.99 10.06
N PHE A 169 2.89 -3.86 9.23
CA PHE A 169 2.42 -4.12 7.87
C PHE A 169 1.63 -5.42 7.84
N VAL A 170 0.53 -5.43 7.11
CA VAL A 170 -0.34 -6.60 6.95
C VAL A 170 -0.66 -6.82 5.47
N GLU A 171 -0.49 -8.05 5.01
CA GLU A 171 -0.81 -8.48 3.65
C GLU A 171 -1.26 -9.95 3.68
N GLY A 172 -2.39 -10.28 3.05
CA GLY A 172 -2.90 -11.66 3.03
C GLY A 172 -3.14 -12.25 4.42
N GLY A 173 -3.52 -11.42 5.40
CA GLY A 173 -3.64 -11.81 6.81
C GLY A 173 -2.31 -12.03 7.55
N GLN A 174 -1.16 -11.93 6.88
CA GLN A 174 0.16 -12.07 7.50
C GLN A 174 0.62 -10.75 8.09
N VAL A 175 1.09 -10.78 9.34
CA VAL A 175 1.44 -9.58 10.11
C VAL A 175 2.96 -9.47 10.27
N LYS A 176 3.54 -8.35 9.83
CA LYS A 176 4.95 -7.99 10.03
C LYS A 176 5.02 -6.77 10.96
N ARG A 177 5.44 -6.98 12.21
CA ARG A 177 5.48 -5.94 13.28
C ARG A 177 6.87 -5.35 13.44
N HIS A 178 6.96 -4.27 14.23
CA HIS A 178 8.21 -3.61 14.61
C HIS A 178 9.02 -3.15 13.40
N LEU A 179 8.33 -2.57 12.43
CA LEU A 179 8.97 -2.05 11.23
C LEU A 179 9.56 -0.69 11.49
N ASP A 180 10.82 -0.51 11.08
CA ASP A 180 11.40 0.82 10.93
C ASP A 180 10.99 1.44 9.58
N THR A 181 11.32 2.71 9.38
CA THR A 181 11.00 3.45 8.16
C THR A 181 11.51 2.77 6.89
N ASN A 182 12.71 2.19 6.93
CA ASN A 182 13.33 1.56 5.75
C ASN A 182 12.67 0.22 5.42
N ALA A 183 12.40 -0.59 6.45
CA ALA A 183 11.73 -1.87 6.34
C ALA A 183 10.29 -1.69 5.84
N LEU A 184 9.55 -0.72 6.39
CA LEU A 184 8.22 -0.36 5.90
C LEU A 184 8.28 0.03 4.42
N ARG A 185 9.20 0.93 4.05
CA ARG A 185 9.37 1.38 2.66
C ARG A 185 9.67 0.22 1.71
N SER A 186 10.61 -0.65 2.10
CA SER A 186 10.99 -1.80 1.28
C SER A 186 9.84 -2.78 1.09
N LEU A 187 9.08 -3.06 2.16
CA LEU A 187 7.92 -3.95 2.10
C LEU A 187 6.81 -3.34 1.22
N LEU A 188 6.53 -2.06 1.40
CA LEU A 188 5.49 -1.36 0.68
C LEU A 188 5.79 -1.28 -0.83
N LEU A 189 7.00 -0.89 -1.20
CA LEU A 189 7.42 -0.84 -2.61
C LEU A 189 7.44 -2.23 -3.24
N GLY A 190 7.95 -3.24 -2.50
CA GLY A 190 7.98 -4.62 -2.96
C GLY A 190 6.58 -5.19 -3.20
N ALA A 191 5.64 -4.95 -2.28
CA ALA A 191 4.26 -5.41 -2.40
C ALA A 191 3.46 -4.69 -3.51
N MET A 192 3.89 -3.49 -3.90
CA MET A 192 3.34 -2.74 -5.04
C MET A 192 4.07 -3.01 -6.36
N GLY A 193 5.04 -3.94 -6.40
CA GLY A 193 5.75 -4.32 -7.61
C GLY A 193 6.70 -3.24 -8.16
N ILE A 194 7.11 -2.28 -7.32
CA ILE A 194 8.02 -1.19 -7.70
C ILE A 194 9.44 -1.61 -7.35
N ALA A 195 10.32 -1.57 -8.34
CA ALA A 195 11.74 -1.86 -8.13
C ALA A 195 12.33 -0.86 -7.12
N VAL A 196 12.81 -1.37 -5.98
CA VAL A 196 13.53 -0.57 -4.99
C VAL A 196 14.87 -0.18 -5.60
N VAL A 197 14.99 1.07 -6.06
CA VAL A 197 16.28 1.63 -6.43
C VAL A 197 17.03 1.92 -5.13
N GLU A 198 17.95 1.04 -4.74
CA GLU A 198 18.86 1.32 -3.64
C GLU A 198 19.74 2.52 -4.01
N LYS A 199 19.64 3.59 -3.22
CA LYS A 199 20.51 4.75 -3.34
C LYS A 199 21.89 4.32 -2.83
N LYS A 200 22.80 3.97 -3.74
CA LYS A 200 24.21 3.67 -3.43
C LYS A 200 24.76 4.84 -2.60
N ARG A 201 25.04 4.60 -1.32
CA ARG A 201 25.72 5.59 -0.46
C ARG A 201 27.08 5.86 -1.08
N GLU A 202 27.27 7.03 -1.67
CA GLU A 202 28.61 7.50 -2.03
C GLU A 202 29.41 7.66 -0.73
N PRO A 203 30.62 7.09 -0.63
CA PRO A 203 31.41 7.22 0.58
C PRO A 203 31.81 8.69 0.76
N THR A 204 31.37 9.26 1.88
CA THR A 204 31.85 10.52 2.44
C THR A 204 33.37 10.52 2.40
N LYS A 205 33.98 11.42 1.62
CA LYS A 205 35.42 11.66 1.67
C LYS A 205 35.77 12.11 3.09
N THR A 206 36.38 11.22 3.85
CA THR A 206 37.04 11.54 5.10
C THR A 206 38.08 12.62 4.81
N ILE A 207 37.90 13.79 5.41
CA ILE A 207 38.95 14.80 5.52
C ILE A 207 39.97 14.18 6.47
N THR A 208 41.01 13.56 5.92
CA THR A 208 42.15 13.11 6.71
C THR A 208 43.10 14.29 6.82
N GLU A 209 43.20 14.78 8.04
CA GLU A 209 44.27 15.63 8.55
C GLU A 209 45.63 15.17 7.99
N THR A 210 46.41 16.12 7.49
CA THR A 210 47.84 15.89 7.20
C THR A 210 48.62 17.09 7.72
N GLU A 211 48.79 17.13 9.04
CA GLU A 211 50.07 17.53 9.64
C GLU A 211 50.71 16.18 10.01
N THR A 212 51.93 15.81 9.62
CA THR A 212 53.21 16.45 9.99
C THR A 212 54.36 15.72 9.26
N GLU A 213 55.46 16.44 9.01
CA GLU A 213 56.81 15.98 8.59
C GLU A 213 56.95 15.45 7.15
N ILE A 214 57.90 15.91 6.33
CA ILE A 214 59.36 15.80 6.53
C ILE A 214 60.12 16.93 5.80
N THR A 215 61.09 17.48 6.53
CA THR A 215 62.22 18.34 6.17
C THR A 215 63.12 17.79 5.04
N LEU A 216 63.81 18.68 4.31
CA LEU A 216 64.97 18.52 3.41
C LEU A 216 64.70 18.67 1.91
N GLY A 217 65.17 19.81 1.38
CA GLY A 217 65.26 20.18 -0.03
C GLY A 217 65.53 21.66 -0.18
#